data_AF-A0A9E3F099-F1
#
_entry.id   AF-A0A9E3F099-F1
#
_cell.length_a   1.000
_cell.length_b   1.000
_cell.length_c   1.000
_cell.angle_alpha   90.00
_cell.angle_beta   90.00
_cell.angle_gamma   90.00
#
_symmetry.space_group_name_H-M   'P 1'
#
loop_
_entity.id
_entity.type
_entity.pdbx_description
1 polymer ?
#
loop_
_entity_poly.entity_id
_entity_poly.type
_entity_poly.pdbx_seq_one_letter_code
_entity_poly.pdbx_strand_id
1 'polypeptide(L)'
;MSRHYCDLHCLLGSDAGKAALEDRDLGDDCVHHARMFFDRPDYDLVSAIAGSFAVAPRGTMVDALRRDYDATRAMIFGAAPAFDAILASADRIETRINATAARRPRSIGPATSHPMRS
;
A
#
# COMPACT_ATOMS: atom_id res chain seq x y z
N MET A 1 -12.92 -1.76 11.55
CA MET A 1 -12.18 -1.82 10.27
C MET A 1 -11.95 -0.43 9.67
N SER A 2 -12.95 0.44 9.71
CA SER A 2 -12.92 1.85 9.29
C SER A 2 -11.80 2.67 9.92
N ARG A 3 -11.46 2.41 11.19
CA ARG A 3 -10.33 3.07 11.87
C ARG A 3 -9.00 2.87 11.14
N HIS A 4 -8.69 1.66 10.68
CA HIS A 4 -7.45 1.40 9.93
C HIS A 4 -7.39 2.22 8.64
N TYR A 5 -8.52 2.37 7.95
CA TYR A 5 -8.61 3.21 6.76
C TYR A 5 -8.51 4.70 7.07
N CYS A 6 -9.01 5.16 8.23
CA CYS A 6 -8.77 6.51 8.71
C CYS A 6 -7.28 6.76 8.99
N ASP A 7 -6.61 5.78 9.63
CA ASP A 7 -5.17 5.87 9.90
C ASP A 7 -4.36 5.95 8.60
N LEU A 8 -4.72 5.19 7.56
CA LEU A 8 -4.12 5.30 6.22
C LEU A 8 -4.34 6.68 5.59
N HIS A 9 -5.55 7.26 5.73
CA HIS A 9 -5.84 8.60 5.24
C HIS A 9 -4.96 9.66 5.93
N CYS A 10 -4.82 9.58 7.26
CA CYS A 10 -3.94 10.46 8.02
C CYS A 10 -2.47 10.27 7.64
N LEU A 11 -2.03 9.01 7.52
CA LEU A 11 -0.66 8.66 7.15
C LEU A 11 -0.28 9.24 5.79
N LEU A 12 -1.15 9.14 4.79
CA LEU A 12 -0.95 9.72 3.45
C LEU A 12 -0.75 11.24 3.48
N GLY A 13 -1.35 11.93 4.45
CA GLY A 13 -1.18 13.37 4.65
C GLY A 13 0.19 13.76 5.23
N SER A 14 0.88 12.83 5.89
CA SER A 14 2.17 13.06 6.56
C SER A 14 3.36 12.89 5.62
N ASP A 15 4.49 13.52 5.94
CA ASP A 15 5.72 13.34 5.16
C ASP A 15 6.32 11.95 5.31
N ALA A 16 6.17 11.33 6.48
CA ALA A 16 6.57 9.95 6.71
C ALA A 16 5.79 8.98 5.81
N GLY A 17 4.47 9.16 5.68
CA GLY A 17 3.66 8.34 4.78
C GLY A 17 4.03 8.55 3.32
N LYS A 18 4.30 9.79 2.89
CA LYS A 18 4.78 10.06 1.52
C LYS A 18 6.12 9.39 1.24
N ALA A 19 7.06 9.41 2.20
CA ALA A 19 8.34 8.74 2.07
C ALA A 19 8.16 7.21 2.00
N ALA A 20 7.32 6.64 2.87
CA ALA A 20 7.03 5.21 2.88
C ALA A 20 6.42 4.71 1.55
N LEU A 21 5.61 5.51 0.87
CA LEU A 21 5.04 5.13 -0.44
C LEU A 21 6.09 5.02 -1.56
N GLU A 22 7.24 5.68 -1.41
CA GLU A 22 8.33 5.63 -2.38
C GLU A 22 9.40 4.58 -2.00
N ASP A 23 9.30 3.99 -0.81
CA ASP A 23 10.23 2.99 -0.28
C ASP A 23 9.70 1.58 -0.54
N ARG A 24 10.26 0.94 -1.57
CA ARG A 24 9.88 -0.41 -1.96
C ARG A 24 10.36 -1.46 -0.96
N ASP A 25 11.57 -1.30 -0.44
CA ASP A 25 12.18 -2.29 0.44
C ASP A 25 11.38 -2.38 1.75
N LEU A 26 10.87 -1.23 2.23
CA LEU A 26 9.93 -1.18 3.34
C LEU A 26 8.64 -1.98 3.07
N GLY A 27 8.11 -1.94 1.85
CA GLY A 27 6.94 -2.72 1.45
C GLY A 27 7.20 -4.23 1.47
N ASP A 28 8.34 -4.66 0.92
CA ASP A 28 8.75 -6.07 0.91
C ASP A 28 8.99 -6.58 2.35
N ASP A 29 9.59 -5.76 3.22
CA ASP A 29 9.77 -6.06 4.65
C ASP A 29 8.42 -6.21 5.38
N CYS A 30 7.46 -5.34 5.07
CA CYS A 30 6.11 -5.40 5.62
C CYS A 30 5.38 -6.70 5.23
N VAL A 31 5.51 -7.14 3.98
CA VAL A 31 4.96 -8.43 3.52
C VAL A 31 5.65 -9.60 4.22
N HIS A 32 6.98 -9.57 4.33
CA HIS A 32 7.74 -10.60 5.02
C HIS A 32 7.31 -10.74 6.48
N HIS A 33 7.24 -9.62 7.20
CA HIS A 33 6.75 -9.58 8.57
C HIS A 33 5.30 -10.09 8.67
N ALA A 34 4.42 -9.65 7.78
CA ALA A 34 3.03 -10.10 7.78
C ALA A 34 2.89 -11.60 7.57
N ARG A 35 3.68 -12.20 6.67
CA ARG A 35 3.72 -13.66 6.48
C ARG A 35 4.23 -14.38 7.72
N MET A 36 5.20 -13.83 8.43
CA MET A 36 5.73 -14.50 9.62
C MET A 36 4.69 -14.62 10.75
N PHE A 37 3.80 -13.62 10.90
CA PHE A 37 2.87 -13.54 12.03
C PHE A 37 1.39 -13.81 11.68
N PHE A 38 1.01 -13.62 10.41
CA PHE A 38 -0.40 -13.63 9.98
C PHE A 38 -0.65 -14.48 8.73
N ASP A 39 0.30 -15.34 8.31
CA ASP A 39 0.10 -16.21 7.15
C ASP A 39 -1.02 -17.22 7.41
N ARG A 40 -2.17 -16.91 6.84
CA ARG A 40 -3.35 -17.76 6.82
C ARG A 40 -3.83 -17.90 5.37
N PRO A 41 -4.39 -19.06 4.98
CA PRO A 41 -4.81 -19.31 3.61
C PRO A 41 -5.81 -18.28 3.05
N ASP A 42 -6.56 -17.59 3.91
CA ASP A 42 -7.57 -16.60 3.57
C ASP A 42 -7.02 -15.20 3.24
N TYR A 43 -5.74 -14.91 3.51
CA TYR A 43 -5.15 -13.57 3.30
C TYR A 43 -4.26 -13.44 2.06
N ASP A 44 -3.98 -14.55 1.36
CA ASP A 44 -3.13 -14.62 0.15
C ASP A 44 -1.94 -13.64 0.17
N LEU A 45 -1.23 -13.61 1.30
CA LEU A 45 -0.07 -12.72 1.48
C LEU A 45 1.07 -13.10 0.54
N VAL A 46 1.05 -14.31 -0.03
CA VAL A 46 1.98 -14.78 -1.06
C VAL A 46 1.86 -13.92 -2.34
N SER A 47 0.65 -13.54 -2.72
CA SER A 47 0.37 -12.70 -3.89
C SER A 47 0.53 -11.19 -3.63
N ALA A 48 0.75 -10.77 -2.39
CA ALA A 48 1.03 -9.38 -2.04
C ALA A 48 2.48 -9.01 -2.39
N ILE A 49 2.73 -8.72 -3.67
CA ILE A 49 4.02 -8.30 -4.19
C ILE A 49 3.89 -6.89 -4.78
N ALA A 50 5.02 -6.21 -4.95
CA ALA A 50 5.07 -4.91 -5.61
C ALA A 50 4.34 -4.95 -6.97
N GLY A 51 3.30 -4.13 -7.13
CA GLY A 51 2.48 -4.07 -8.35
C GLY A 51 1.16 -4.83 -8.26
N SER A 52 0.94 -5.65 -7.22
CA SER A 52 -0.29 -6.41 -7.02
C SER A 52 -0.95 -6.15 -5.65
N PHE A 53 -0.48 -5.14 -4.91
CA PHE A 53 -1.09 -4.81 -3.61
C PHE A 53 -2.56 -4.45 -3.77
N ALA A 54 -3.40 -5.00 -2.90
CA ALA A 54 -4.83 -4.72 -2.81
C ALA A 54 -5.13 -4.02 -1.48
N VAL A 55 -5.09 -2.69 -1.48
CA VAL A 55 -5.32 -1.84 -0.30
C VAL A 55 -6.73 -1.23 -0.34
N ALA A 56 -7.19 -0.85 -1.54
CA ALA A 56 -8.50 -0.26 -1.73
C ALA A 56 -9.61 -1.31 -1.52
N PRO A 57 -10.62 -1.04 -0.68
CA PRO A 57 -11.72 -1.97 -0.45
C PRO A 57 -12.58 -2.06 -1.72
N ARG A 58 -13.10 -3.26 -2.00
CA ARG A 58 -13.86 -3.55 -3.23
C ARG A 58 -15.18 -4.25 -2.91
N GLY A 59 -16.17 -4.07 -3.78
CA GLY A 59 -17.47 -4.76 -3.69
C GLY A 59 -18.16 -4.56 -2.35
N THR A 60 -18.70 -5.64 -1.79
CA THR A 60 -19.48 -5.64 -0.54
C THR A 60 -18.68 -5.18 0.70
N MET A 61 -17.34 -5.18 0.63
CA MET A 61 -16.49 -4.65 1.69
C MET A 61 -16.69 -3.14 1.87
N VAL A 62 -16.99 -2.39 0.80
CA VAL A 62 -17.21 -0.94 0.87
C VAL A 62 -18.45 -0.63 1.73
N ASP A 63 -19.53 -1.39 1.54
CA ASP A 63 -20.76 -1.21 2.31
C ASP A 63 -20.58 -1.60 3.77
N ALA A 64 -19.86 -2.69 4.03
CA ALA A 64 -19.52 -3.10 5.38
C ALA A 64 -18.67 -2.04 6.09
N LEU A 65 -17.69 -1.46 5.37
CA LEU A 65 -16.83 -0.41 5.89
C LEU A 65 -17.59 0.89 6.15
N ARG A 66 -18.56 1.25 5.30
CA ARG A 66 -19.42 2.42 5.50
C ARG A 66 -20.25 2.29 6.78
N ARG A 67 -20.89 1.13 6.98
CA ARG A 67 -21.64 0.83 8.22
C ARG A 67 -20.76 0.89 9.46
N ASP A 68 -19.57 0.30 9.41
CA ASP A 68 -18.60 0.34 10.51
C ASP A 68 -18.10 1.76 10.79
N TYR A 69 -17.86 2.56 9.74
CA TYR A 69 -17.48 3.95 9.87
C TYR A 69 -18.60 4.76 10.54
N ASP A 70 -19.84 4.66 10.08
CA ASP A 70 -20.96 5.40 10.67
C ASP A 70 -21.19 5.04 12.15
N ALA A 71 -20.99 3.76 12.52
CA ALA A 71 -21.12 3.29 13.89
C ALA A 71 -19.99 3.80 14.82
N THR A 72 -18.78 4.02 14.29
CA THR A 72 -17.58 4.35 15.07
C THR A 72 -17.11 5.79 14.91
N ARG A 73 -17.64 6.54 13.95
CA ARG A 73 -17.25 7.93 13.64
C ARG A 73 -17.31 8.85 14.86
N ALA A 74 -18.31 8.65 15.73
CA ALA A 74 -18.47 9.43 16.94
C ALA A 74 -17.30 9.28 17.94
N MET A 75 -16.48 8.23 17.79
CA MET A 75 -15.31 7.95 18.60
C MET A 75 -14.01 8.48 18.00
N ILE A 76 -14.06 9.07 16.79
CA ILE A 76 -12.87 9.65 16.13
C ILE A 76 -12.60 11.02 16.75
N PHE A 77 -11.43 11.18 17.36
CA PHE A 77 -10.98 12.48 17.87
C PHE A 77 -10.63 13.43 16.73
N GLY A 78 -11.11 14.67 16.82
CA GLY A 78 -10.86 15.72 15.82
C GLY A 78 -11.85 15.70 14.65
N ALA A 79 -11.45 16.29 13.52
CA ALA A 79 -12.30 16.33 12.33
C ALA A 79 -12.27 14.97 11.61
N ALA A 80 -13.32 14.17 11.79
CA ALA A 80 -13.46 12.90 11.09
C ALA A 80 -13.58 13.15 9.55
N PRO A 81 -12.64 12.64 8.73
CA PRO A 81 -12.65 12.85 7.29
C PRO A 81 -13.88 12.19 6.67
N ALA A 82 -14.39 12.76 5.57
CA ALA A 82 -15.51 12.17 4.85
C ALA A 82 -15.17 10.74 4.38
N PHE A 83 -16.14 9.83 4.46
CA PHE A 83 -15.93 8.43 4.09
C PHE A 83 -15.37 8.26 2.67
N ASP A 84 -15.90 9.01 1.70
CA ASP A 84 -15.42 8.94 0.32
C ASP A 84 -13.98 9.48 0.18
N ALA A 85 -13.55 10.41 1.03
CA ALA A 85 -12.16 10.88 1.05
C ALA A 85 -11.20 9.83 1.63
N ILE A 86 -11.67 8.99 2.55
CA ILE A 86 -10.92 7.85 3.06
C ILE A 86 -10.72 6.82 1.94
N LEU A 87 -11.78 6.50 1.20
CA LEU A 87 -11.69 5.58 0.05
C LEU A 87 -10.75 6.10 -1.03
N ALA A 88 -10.83 7.39 -1.36
CA ALA A 88 -9.93 8.02 -2.31
C ALA A 88 -8.46 7.97 -1.86
N SER A 89 -8.18 8.08 -0.56
CA SER A 89 -6.83 7.89 -0.04
C SER A 89 -6.33 6.45 -0.18
N ALA A 90 -7.18 5.45 0.09
CA ALA A 90 -6.81 4.05 -0.08
C ALA A 90 -6.49 3.70 -1.54
N ASP A 91 -7.30 4.21 -2.48
CA ASP A 91 -7.08 4.06 -3.92
C ASP A 91 -5.77 4.73 -4.39
N ARG A 92 -5.48 5.93 -3.88
CA ARG A 92 -4.21 6.62 -4.15
C ARG A 92 -3.00 5.87 -3.61
N ILE A 93 -3.11 5.32 -2.40
CA ILE A 93 -2.04 4.50 -1.81
C ILE A 93 -1.78 3.30 -2.72
N GLU A 94 -2.82 2.52 -3.03
CA GLU A 94 -2.73 1.34 -3.90
C GLU A 94 -2.09 1.68 -5.26
N THR A 95 -2.57 2.75 -5.90
CA THR A 95 -2.03 3.20 -7.19
C THR A 95 -0.55 3.55 -7.10
N ARG A 96 -0.13 4.29 -6.08
CA ARG A 96 1.26 4.74 -5.94
C ARG A 96 2.22 3.59 -5.65
N ILE A 97 1.90 2.73 -4.68
CA ILE A 97 2.76 1.59 -4.32
C ILE A 97 2.87 0.56 -5.45
N ASN A 98 1.84 0.46 -6.30
CA ASN A 98 1.88 -0.42 -7.47
C ASN A 98 2.57 0.25 -8.67
N ALA A 99 2.52 1.57 -8.80
CA ALA A 99 3.23 2.30 -9.87
C ALA A 99 4.76 2.29 -9.69
N THR A 100 5.24 2.32 -8.45
CA THR A 100 6.69 2.20 -8.16
C THR A 100 7.25 0.83 -8.55
N ALA A 101 6.42 -0.22 -8.56
CA ALA A 101 6.78 -1.56 -9.03
C ALA A 101 6.95 -1.65 -10.56
N ALA A 102 6.18 -0.85 -11.31
CA ALA A 102 6.22 -0.86 -12.78
C ALA A 102 7.49 -0.21 -13.37
N ARG A 103 8.33 0.44 -12.55
CA ARG A 103 9.62 0.99 -13.00
C ARG A 103 10.60 -0.16 -13.24
N ARG A 104 10.76 -0.56 -14.51
CA ARG A 104 11.69 -1.60 -14.98
C ARG A 104 13.05 -1.55 -14.26
N PRO A 105 13.70 -2.71 -14.00
CA PRO A 105 15.09 -2.73 -13.56
C PRO A 105 15.96 -1.96 -14.56
N ARG A 106 16.86 -1.11 -14.06
CA ARG A 106 17.90 -0.49 -14.89
C ARG A 106 18.59 -1.61 -15.67
N SER A 107 18.45 -1.61 -16.99
CA SER A 107 19.25 -2.51 -17.83
C SER A 107 20.71 -2.12 -17.61
N ILE A 108 21.45 -2.97 -16.91
CA ILE A 108 22.91 -2.93 -16.97
C ILE A 108 23.24 -3.24 -18.43
N GLY A 109 23.57 -2.22 -19.20
CA GLY A 109 24.05 -2.39 -20.57
C GLY A 109 25.27 -3.31 -20.57
N PRO A 110 25.50 -4.10 -21.63
CA PRO A 110 26.61 -5.03 -21.66
C PRO A 110 27.91 -4.27 -21.46
N ALA A 111 28.73 -4.72 -20.51
CA ALA A 111 30.09 -4.26 -20.34
C ALA A 111 30.80 -4.41 -21.68
N THR A 112 31.18 -3.29 -22.29
CA THR A 112 31.99 -3.27 -23.50
C THR A 112 33.32 -3.95 -23.21
N SER A 113 33.46 -5.19 -23.65
CA SER A 113 34.73 -5.90 -23.71
C SER A 113 35.66 -5.13 -24.63
N HIS A 114 36.65 -4.45 -24.05
CA HIS A 114 37.73 -3.82 -24.80
C HIS A 114 38.74 -4.92 -25.19
N PRO A 115 39.04 -5.16 -26.48
CA PRO A 115 40.03 -6.15 -26.84
C PRO A 115 41.44 -5.65 -26.49
N MET A 116 42.17 -6.51 -25.79
CA MET A 116 43.58 -6.38 -25.47
C MET A 116 44.39 -6.34 -26.77
N ARG A 117 45.02 -5.19 -27.05
CA ARG A 117 45.91 -5.04 -28.21
C ARG A 117 47.27 -5.64 -27.87
N SER A 118 47.75 -6.51 -28.77
CA SER A 118 49.05 -7.17 -28.78
C SER A 118 50.21 -6.20 -28.94
#